data_AF-A0A8B6BUQ5-F1
#
_entry.id   AF-A0A8B6BUQ5-F1
#
_cell.length_a   1.000
_cell.length_b   1.000
_cell.length_c   1.000
_cell.angle_alpha   90.00
_cell.angle_beta   90.00
_cell.angle_gamma   90.00
#
_symmetry.space_group_name_H-M   'P 1'
#
loop_
_entity.id
_entity.type
_entity.pdbx_description
1 polymer ?
#
loop_
_entity_poly.entity_id
_entity_poly.type
_entity_poly.pdbx_seq_one_letter_code
_entity_poly.pdbx_strand_id
1 'polypeptide(L)'
;MSASIKRPANSVEENPIKLSTFKANEHSLNKFKEWITENSFNLSPKVNVGNEGSCAQYGAVALEDIEEGECLFQIPRSCLLMPQTSTISQQTQNDIDSLKSSSGWVPLLLSLMYEYNNPQSKWRPYLDLVPDFKQLDLPMFWTETERKSLLKSTGVIEAVDKDLKNISTEFNDIVLPFVKKHSDLFGECSLSLEFYKQMVAFVMAYSFTEPPDDEFDDSPPPMMVPMADILNHVAKNNAQLAFETDALKMVSTKTIKKGEEIYNTYGQLANWQLLQMYGFAEQFPNNHYDTVSF
;
A
#
# COMPACT_ATOMS: atom_id res chain seq x y z
N MET A 1 8.96 -4.94 -20.47
CA MET A 1 9.52 -4.18 -19.34
C MET A 1 8.64 -2.95 -19.20
N SER A 2 7.55 -3.06 -18.43
CA SER A 2 6.51 -2.03 -18.32
C SER A 2 6.92 -1.02 -17.26
N ALA A 3 7.21 0.20 -17.68
CA ALA A 3 7.22 1.34 -16.79
C ALA A 3 5.77 1.74 -16.53
N SER A 4 5.32 1.67 -15.27
CA SER A 4 4.05 2.26 -14.85
C SER A 4 4.03 3.74 -15.24
N ILE A 5 3.12 4.15 -16.11
CA ILE A 5 3.02 5.56 -16.49
C ILE A 5 2.30 6.29 -15.35
N LYS A 6 3.02 7.10 -14.58
CA LYS A 6 2.41 8.21 -13.83
C LYS A 6 2.08 9.33 -14.82
N ARG A 7 0.95 10.02 -14.64
CA ARG A 7 0.51 11.10 -15.54
C ARG A 7 1.65 12.11 -15.75
N PRO A 8 2.07 12.38 -16.99
CA PRO A 8 3.10 13.39 -17.22
C PRO A 8 2.56 14.76 -16.85
N ALA A 9 3.29 15.49 -16.01
CA ALA A 9 3.06 16.92 -15.80
C ALA A 9 3.46 17.67 -17.08
N ASN A 10 2.50 17.87 -17.99
CA ASN A 10 2.60 18.69 -19.20
C ASN A 10 3.92 18.55 -19.99
N SER A 11 4.06 17.48 -20.77
CA SER A 11 4.75 17.48 -22.08
C SER A 11 4.71 16.08 -22.69
N VAL A 12 4.24 16.00 -23.94
CA VAL A 12 4.23 14.78 -24.75
C VAL A 12 5.59 14.69 -25.44
N GLU A 13 6.50 13.89 -24.90
CA GLU A 13 7.62 13.33 -25.65
C GLU A 13 7.84 11.89 -25.21
N GLU A 14 7.75 10.98 -26.18
CA GLU A 14 8.15 9.58 -26.06
C GLU A 14 9.61 9.52 -25.61
N ASN A 15 9.89 8.84 -24.49
CA ASN A 15 11.26 8.65 -24.00
C ASN A 15 11.46 7.24 -23.44
N PRO A 16 12.64 6.64 -23.65
CA PRO A 16 12.99 5.30 -23.17
C PRO A 16 12.93 5.27 -21.64
N ILE A 17 12.68 4.08 -21.09
CA ILE A 17 12.50 3.75 -19.66
C ILE A 17 13.36 4.68 -18.77
N LYS A 18 12.74 5.71 -18.20
CA LYS A 18 13.40 6.59 -17.23
C LYS A 18 13.42 5.86 -15.90
N LEU A 19 14.59 5.38 -15.50
CA LEU A 19 14.90 5.06 -14.10
C LEU A 19 14.39 6.19 -13.21
N SER A 20 13.85 5.83 -12.03
CA SER A 20 13.28 6.81 -11.11
C SER A 20 14.28 7.95 -10.84
N THR A 21 13.87 9.21 -11.04
CA THR A 21 14.64 10.40 -10.65
C THR A 21 14.47 10.74 -9.16
N PHE A 22 13.82 9.84 -8.41
CA PHE A 22 13.60 9.95 -6.99
C PHE A 22 14.93 9.93 -6.24
N LYS A 23 15.20 11.01 -5.49
CA LYS A 23 16.28 11.03 -4.51
C LYS A 23 15.77 10.37 -3.24
N ALA A 24 16.19 9.13 -3.02
CA ALA A 24 15.89 8.43 -1.78
C ALA A 24 16.40 9.21 -0.58
N ASN A 25 15.61 9.21 0.49
CA ASN A 25 16.10 9.60 1.80
C ASN A 25 16.95 8.43 2.33
N GLU A 26 18.26 8.46 2.04
CA GLU A 26 19.21 7.43 2.47
C GLU A 26 19.19 7.21 3.98
N HIS A 27 18.98 8.29 4.75
CA HIS A 27 18.87 8.20 6.21
C HIS A 27 17.65 7.40 6.65
N SER A 28 16.47 7.67 6.08
CA SER A 28 15.26 6.89 6.37
C SER A 28 15.40 5.44 5.91
N LEU A 29 16.00 5.20 4.75
CA LEU A 29 16.21 3.84 4.24
C LEU A 29 17.17 3.02 5.13
N ASN A 30 18.24 3.63 5.62
CA ASN A 30 19.17 2.97 6.54
C ASN A 30 18.48 2.63 7.86
N LYS A 31 17.72 3.57 8.45
CA LYS A 31 16.91 3.30 9.65
C LYS A 31 15.92 2.17 9.45
N PHE A 32 15.30 2.08 8.27
CA PHE A 32 14.39 0.99 7.95
C PHE A 32 15.12 -0.36 7.86
N LYS A 33 16.30 -0.42 7.27
CA LYS A 33 17.14 -1.63 7.23
C LYS A 33 17.62 -2.07 8.62
N GLU A 34 17.96 -1.10 9.48
CA GLU A 34 18.27 -1.34 10.89
C GLU A 34 17.05 -1.94 11.60
N TRP A 35 15.87 -1.33 11.43
CA TRP A 35 14.62 -1.80 12.02
C TRP A 35 14.24 -3.23 11.58
N ILE A 36 14.41 -3.57 10.30
CA ILE A 36 14.25 -4.94 9.78
C ILE A 36 15.13 -5.91 10.56
N THR A 37 16.41 -5.56 10.76
CA THR A 37 17.38 -6.39 11.46
C THR A 37 17.02 -6.56 12.94
N GLU A 38 16.66 -5.47 13.61
CA GLU A 38 16.28 -5.46 15.03
C GLU A 38 15.01 -6.28 15.31
N ASN A 39 14.07 -6.29 14.35
CA ASN A 39 12.79 -6.98 14.48
C ASN A 39 12.80 -8.39 13.88
N SER A 40 14.00 -8.96 13.62
CA SER A 40 14.15 -10.35 13.18
C SER A 40 13.41 -10.70 11.89
N PHE A 41 13.33 -9.75 10.95
CA PHE A 41 12.93 -10.07 9.59
C PHE A 41 13.99 -10.98 8.98
N ASN A 42 13.57 -12.09 8.37
CA ASN A 42 14.50 -12.99 7.70
C ASN A 42 14.65 -12.51 6.24
N LEU A 43 15.57 -11.57 5.99
CA LEU A 43 15.87 -11.08 4.64
C LEU A 43 16.97 -11.94 4.00
N SER A 44 16.68 -12.50 2.83
CA SER A 44 17.68 -13.22 2.03
C SER A 44 18.85 -12.30 1.67
N PRO A 45 20.11 -12.75 1.80
CA PRO A 45 21.28 -11.97 1.39
C PRO A 45 21.32 -11.73 -0.13
N LYS A 46 20.52 -12.45 -0.92
CA LYS A 46 20.37 -12.24 -2.36
C LYS A 46 19.48 -11.05 -2.71
N VAL A 47 18.85 -10.39 -1.74
CA VAL A 47 17.87 -9.33 -1.98
C VAL A 47 18.37 -8.02 -1.37
N ASN A 48 18.38 -6.95 -2.17
CA ASN A 48 18.63 -5.60 -1.70
C ASN A 48 17.37 -4.74 -1.83
N VAL A 49 16.96 -4.12 -0.72
CA VAL A 49 15.87 -3.13 -0.71
C VAL A 49 16.46 -1.73 -0.85
N GLY A 50 15.89 -0.92 -1.75
CA GLY A 50 16.35 0.44 -2.01
C GLY A 50 15.72 1.04 -3.26
N ASN A 51 16.29 2.13 -3.75
CA ASN A 51 15.83 2.81 -4.96
C ASN A 51 16.65 2.45 -6.21
N GLU A 52 17.87 1.94 -6.04
CA GLU A 52 18.73 1.56 -7.16
C GLU A 52 18.15 0.36 -7.90
N GLY A 53 17.93 0.52 -9.21
CA GLY A 53 17.35 -0.51 -10.07
C GLY A 53 15.83 -0.67 -9.95
N SER A 54 15.17 0.15 -9.12
CA SER A 54 13.71 0.13 -9.00
C SER A 54 13.01 0.88 -10.13
N CYS A 55 11.86 0.37 -10.57
CA CYS A 55 11.02 1.02 -11.57
C CYS A 55 10.26 2.24 -11.02
N ALA A 56 10.02 2.31 -9.70
CA ALA A 56 9.29 3.41 -9.08
C ALA A 56 9.70 3.63 -7.62
N GLN A 57 10.37 4.76 -7.34
CA GLN A 57 10.81 5.16 -6.00
C GLN A 57 11.68 4.10 -5.31
N TYR A 58 11.09 3.23 -4.50
CA TYR A 58 11.74 2.13 -3.81
C TYR A 58 11.26 0.79 -4.39
N GLY A 59 12.10 -0.22 -4.26
CA GLY A 59 11.84 -1.59 -4.69
C GLY A 59 12.84 -2.55 -4.07
N ALA A 60 12.84 -3.78 -4.57
CA ALA A 60 13.82 -4.79 -4.21
C ALA A 60 14.47 -5.36 -5.47
N VAL A 61 15.79 -5.57 -5.44
CA VAL A 61 16.56 -6.08 -6.58
C VAL A 61 17.35 -7.30 -6.15
N ALA A 62 17.47 -8.27 -7.07
CA ALA A 62 18.27 -9.46 -6.89
C ALA A 62 19.78 -9.14 -7.01
N LEU A 63 20.57 -9.44 -5.97
CA LEU A 63 22.03 -9.31 -5.96
C LEU A 63 22.74 -10.51 -6.59
N GLU A 64 22.05 -11.64 -6.64
CA GLU A 64 22.46 -12.92 -7.22
C GLU A 64 21.27 -13.57 -7.92
N ASP A 65 21.50 -14.66 -8.66
CA ASP A 65 20.41 -15.45 -9.22
C ASP A 65 19.60 -16.10 -8.08
N ILE A 66 18.28 -15.94 -8.15
CA ILE A 66 17.30 -16.49 -7.22
C ILE A 66 16.46 -17.51 -7.99
N GLU A 67 16.44 -18.75 -7.53
CA GLU A 67 15.64 -19.81 -8.13
C GLU A 67 14.16 -19.68 -7.75
N GLU A 68 13.29 -20.34 -8.53
CA GLU A 68 11.87 -20.44 -8.24
C GLU A 68 11.62 -21.13 -6.88
N GLY A 69 10.72 -20.57 -6.08
CA GLY A 69 10.35 -21.09 -4.75
C GLY A 69 11.30 -20.67 -3.62
N GLU A 70 12.34 -19.90 -3.89
CA GLU A 70 13.21 -19.35 -2.84
C GLU A 70 12.48 -18.31 -1.98
N CYS A 71 12.77 -18.34 -0.68
CA CYS A 71 12.31 -17.31 0.25
C CYS A 71 13.11 -16.03 0.04
N LEU A 72 12.42 -14.95 -0.29
CA LEU A 72 13.03 -13.62 -0.48
C LEU A 72 13.15 -12.90 0.87
N PHE A 73 12.06 -12.88 1.62
CA PHE A 73 12.07 -12.42 3.00
C PHE A 73 10.87 -12.95 3.81
N GLN A 74 11.01 -12.95 5.14
CA GLN A 74 9.94 -13.29 6.08
C GLN A 74 9.73 -12.14 7.09
N ILE A 75 8.46 -11.86 7.38
CA ILE A 75 8.00 -10.74 8.21
C ILE A 75 7.21 -11.31 9.40
N PRO A 76 7.69 -11.16 10.64
CA PRO A 76 6.94 -11.58 11.82
C PRO A 76 5.59 -10.86 11.91
N ARG A 77 4.52 -11.58 12.30
CA ARG A 77 3.18 -10.97 12.44
C ARG A 77 3.13 -9.82 13.43
N SER A 78 3.98 -9.82 14.44
CA SER A 78 4.12 -8.74 15.43
C SER A 78 4.56 -7.39 14.83
N CYS A 79 5.16 -7.43 13.64
CA CYS A 79 5.66 -6.25 12.91
C CYS A 79 4.65 -5.70 11.89
N LEU A 80 3.55 -6.39 11.63
CA LEU A 80 2.47 -5.90 10.77
C LEU A 80 1.77 -4.74 11.46
N LEU A 81 1.42 -3.68 10.72
CA LEU A 81 0.63 -2.59 11.28
C LEU A 81 -0.86 -2.87 11.00
N MET A 82 -1.55 -3.26 12.07
CA MET A 82 -2.96 -3.65 12.09
C MET A 82 -3.58 -3.30 13.45
N PRO A 83 -4.92 -3.32 13.59
CA PRO A 83 -5.58 -2.91 14.83
C PRO A 83 -5.03 -3.62 16.08
N GLN A 84 -4.73 -4.91 15.97
CA GLN A 84 -4.30 -5.77 17.08
C GLN A 84 -2.87 -5.51 17.53
N THR A 85 -1.99 -5.02 16.65
CA THR A 85 -0.57 -4.79 16.96
C THR A 85 -0.27 -3.33 17.36
N SER A 86 -1.21 -2.43 17.10
CA SER A 86 -1.10 -0.98 17.34
C SER A 86 -1.09 -0.65 18.84
N THR A 87 -0.46 0.49 19.16
CA THR A 87 -0.43 1.06 20.52
C THR A 87 -1.84 1.30 21.07
N ILE A 88 -2.81 1.62 20.21
CA ILE A 88 -4.22 1.85 20.60
C ILE A 88 -5.12 0.62 20.44
N SER A 89 -4.54 -0.57 20.34
CA SER A 89 -5.26 -1.84 20.15
C SER A 89 -6.34 -2.08 21.20
N GLN A 90 -6.09 -1.70 22.46
CA GLN A 90 -7.07 -1.84 23.52
C GLN A 90 -8.31 -0.96 23.30
N GLN A 91 -8.12 0.29 22.86
CA GLN A 91 -9.20 1.24 22.63
C GLN A 91 -10.02 0.86 21.40
N THR A 92 -9.36 0.47 20.31
CA THR A 92 -10.07 0.00 19.10
C THR A 92 -10.83 -1.29 19.38
N GLN A 93 -10.29 -2.20 20.19
CA GLN A 93 -10.97 -3.43 20.58
C GLN A 93 -12.17 -3.16 21.50
N ASN A 94 -12.05 -2.25 22.46
CA ASN A 94 -13.14 -1.91 23.39
C ASN A 94 -14.34 -1.28 22.66
N ASP A 95 -14.09 -0.54 21.58
CA ASP A 95 -15.11 0.17 20.81
C ASP A 95 -15.43 -0.49 19.47
N ILE A 96 -15.03 -1.76 19.25
CA ILE A 96 -15.10 -2.44 17.95
C ILE A 96 -16.48 -2.38 17.30
N ASP A 97 -17.56 -2.50 18.08
CA ASP A 97 -18.92 -2.41 17.56
C ASP A 97 -19.28 -1.02 17.03
N SER A 98 -18.75 0.02 17.66
CA SER A 98 -18.94 1.41 17.20
C SER A 98 -18.05 1.75 16.00
N LEU A 99 -17.02 0.95 15.73
CA LEU A 99 -16.08 1.14 14.62
C LEU A 99 -16.49 0.38 13.34
N LYS A 100 -17.60 -0.36 13.37
CA LYS A 100 -18.13 -1.05 12.19
C LYS A 100 -18.53 -0.04 11.11
N SER A 101 -18.07 -0.27 9.89
CA SER A 101 -18.39 0.56 8.73
C SER A 101 -18.62 -0.30 7.49
N SER A 102 -19.11 0.31 6.41
CA SER A 102 -19.30 -0.39 5.14
C SER A 102 -17.99 -0.86 4.49
N SER A 103 -16.87 -0.19 4.78
CA SER A 103 -15.54 -0.64 4.30
C SER A 103 -14.92 -1.72 5.19
N GLY A 104 -15.23 -1.70 6.50
CA GLY A 104 -14.53 -2.50 7.50
C GLY A 104 -13.12 -1.99 7.82
N TRP A 105 -12.69 -0.86 7.24
CA TRP A 105 -11.30 -0.38 7.33
C TRP A 105 -11.06 0.60 8.49
N VAL A 106 -12.12 1.11 9.10
CA VAL A 106 -12.03 2.15 10.15
C VAL A 106 -11.06 1.77 11.28
N PRO A 107 -11.06 0.54 11.84
CA PRO A 107 -10.09 0.17 12.87
C PRO A 107 -8.63 0.30 12.40
N LEU A 108 -8.32 -0.14 11.18
CA LEU A 108 -6.97 -0.02 10.62
C LEU A 108 -6.60 1.45 10.41
N LEU A 109 -7.52 2.24 9.86
CA LEU A 109 -7.30 3.66 9.58
C LEU A 109 -7.03 4.44 10.86
N LEU A 110 -7.75 4.18 11.95
CA LEU A 110 -7.49 4.77 13.26
C LEU A 110 -6.11 4.41 13.80
N SER A 111 -5.73 3.12 13.73
CA SER A 111 -4.40 2.66 14.13
C SER A 111 -3.30 3.33 13.30
N LEU A 112 -3.46 3.38 11.98
CA LEU A 112 -2.52 4.02 11.08
C LEU A 112 -2.39 5.53 11.35
N MET A 113 -3.50 6.25 11.51
CA MET A 113 -3.52 7.68 11.83
C MET A 113 -2.79 7.97 13.15
N TYR A 114 -3.00 7.13 14.16
CA TYR A 114 -2.35 7.27 15.46
C TYR A 114 -0.84 7.04 15.33
N GLU A 115 -0.43 5.91 14.75
CA GLU A 115 0.98 5.55 14.61
C GLU A 115 1.74 6.51 13.70
N TYR A 116 1.09 7.03 12.65
CA TYR A 116 1.68 8.02 11.75
C TYR A 116 1.98 9.34 12.45
N ASN A 117 1.10 9.80 13.34
CA ASN A 117 1.32 11.03 14.10
C ASN A 117 2.18 10.84 15.35
N ASN A 118 2.38 9.60 15.81
CA ASN A 118 3.22 9.29 16.96
C ASN A 118 4.72 9.26 16.56
N PRO A 119 5.55 10.21 17.02
CA PRO A 119 6.98 10.20 16.70
C PRO A 119 7.74 9.03 17.32
N GLN A 120 7.18 8.42 18.37
CA GLN A 120 7.71 7.25 19.07
C GLN A 120 7.08 5.94 18.58
N SER A 121 6.35 5.96 17.47
CA SER A 121 5.79 4.75 16.89
C SER A 121 6.89 3.73 16.62
N LYS A 122 6.65 2.47 16.99
CA LYS A 122 7.57 1.38 16.65
C LYS A 122 7.69 1.16 15.14
N TRP A 123 6.76 1.68 14.34
CA TRP A 123 6.78 1.67 12.88
C TRP A 123 7.36 2.95 12.27
N ARG A 124 7.90 3.87 13.07
CA ARG A 124 8.47 5.13 12.57
C ARG A 124 9.45 4.93 11.41
N PRO A 125 10.40 3.96 11.45
CA PRO A 125 11.31 3.72 10.32
C PRO A 125 10.61 3.29 9.03
N TYR A 126 9.49 2.57 9.13
CA TYR A 126 8.66 2.18 7.99
C TYR A 126 7.83 3.36 7.46
N LEU A 127 7.14 4.08 8.36
CA LEU A 127 6.27 5.19 7.99
C LEU A 127 7.06 6.40 7.43
N ASP A 128 8.35 6.51 7.72
CA ASP A 128 9.25 7.51 7.14
C ASP A 128 9.68 7.20 5.69
N LEU A 129 9.42 5.99 5.19
CA LEU A 129 9.62 5.63 3.78
C LEU A 129 8.37 5.83 2.92
N VAL A 130 7.21 5.99 3.55
CA VAL A 130 5.95 6.22 2.85
C VAL A 130 6.08 7.50 2.03
N PRO A 131 5.75 7.47 0.73
CA PRO A 131 5.84 8.66 -0.10
C PRO A 131 4.89 9.74 0.41
N ASP A 132 5.19 11.01 0.07
CA ASP A 132 4.23 12.09 0.26
C ASP A 132 2.91 11.69 -0.42
N PHE A 133 1.81 11.68 0.33
CA PHE A 133 0.49 11.29 -0.18
C PHE A 133 0.05 12.11 -1.40
N LYS A 134 0.62 13.33 -1.58
CA LYS A 134 0.42 14.14 -2.79
C LYS A 134 1.00 13.52 -4.07
N GLN A 135 1.90 12.55 -3.94
CA GLN A 135 2.48 11.79 -5.06
C GLN A 135 1.64 10.56 -5.45
N LEU A 136 0.60 10.25 -4.66
CA LEU A 136 -0.38 9.25 -5.00
C LEU A 136 -1.35 9.85 -6.02
N ASP A 137 -1.19 9.48 -7.29
CA ASP A 137 -1.97 10.01 -8.40
C ASP A 137 -3.34 9.30 -8.53
N LEU A 138 -4.01 9.05 -7.40
CA LEU A 138 -5.32 8.40 -7.40
C LEU A 138 -6.37 9.39 -7.90
N PRO A 139 -7.33 8.93 -8.74
CA PRO A 139 -8.42 9.77 -9.26
C PRO A 139 -9.23 10.52 -8.19
N MET A 140 -9.31 10.02 -6.95
CA MET A 140 -9.98 10.71 -5.84
C MET A 140 -9.33 12.04 -5.45
N PHE A 141 -8.07 12.30 -5.84
CA PHE A 141 -7.39 13.58 -5.65
C PHE A 141 -7.48 14.50 -6.88
N TRP A 142 -7.95 13.99 -8.01
CA TRP A 142 -8.10 14.80 -9.22
C TRP A 142 -9.27 15.78 -9.10
N THR A 143 -9.26 16.81 -9.93
CA THR A 143 -10.44 17.68 -10.02
C THR A 143 -11.61 16.92 -10.64
N GLU A 144 -12.83 17.29 -10.28
CA GLU A 144 -14.04 16.69 -10.84
C GLU A 144 -14.08 16.84 -12.38
N THR A 145 -13.66 18.00 -12.89
CA THR A 145 -13.58 18.28 -14.33
C THR A 145 -12.61 17.33 -15.05
N GLU A 146 -11.45 17.05 -14.47
CA GLU A 146 -10.47 16.11 -15.05
C GLU A 146 -11.00 14.68 -15.05
N ARG A 147 -11.60 14.21 -13.95
CA ARG A 147 -12.21 12.88 -13.92
C ARG A 147 -13.27 12.73 -15.01
N LYS A 148 -14.18 13.71 -15.12
CA LYS A 148 -15.27 13.70 -16.10
C LYS A 148 -14.79 13.73 -17.55
N SER A 149 -13.68 14.42 -17.83
CA SER A 149 -13.16 14.53 -19.19
C SER A 149 -12.33 13.31 -19.61
N LEU A 150 -11.57 12.72 -18.69
CA LEU A 150 -10.61 11.66 -19.01
C LEU A 150 -11.15 10.24 -18.76
N LEU A 151 -12.06 10.07 -17.79
CA LEU A 151 -12.49 8.75 -17.29
C LEU A 151 -13.95 8.43 -17.61
N LYS A 152 -14.52 9.14 -18.58
CA LYS A 152 -15.91 8.89 -18.97
C LYS A 152 -16.07 7.44 -19.45
N SER A 153 -17.08 6.76 -18.91
CA SER A 153 -17.44 5.38 -19.26
C SER A 153 -16.40 4.31 -18.87
N THR A 154 -15.45 4.61 -17.98
CA THR A 154 -14.50 3.60 -17.47
C THR A 154 -14.98 2.91 -16.18
N GLY A 155 -16.06 3.41 -15.55
CA GLY A 155 -16.53 2.97 -14.22
C GLY A 155 -15.76 3.60 -13.05
N VAL A 156 -14.61 4.24 -13.31
CA VAL A 156 -13.77 4.84 -12.26
C VAL A 156 -14.43 6.05 -11.62
N ILE A 157 -15.23 6.83 -12.37
CA ILE A 157 -15.91 8.02 -11.83
C ILE A 157 -16.90 7.60 -10.74
N GLU A 158 -17.76 6.63 -11.04
CA GLU A 158 -18.79 6.13 -10.15
C GLU A 158 -18.17 5.49 -8.89
N ALA A 159 -17.08 4.75 -9.08
CA ALA A 159 -16.35 4.13 -7.98
C ALA A 159 -15.70 5.18 -7.06
N VAL A 160 -15.03 6.19 -7.61
CA VAL A 160 -14.42 7.29 -6.85
C VAL A 160 -15.46 8.12 -6.12
N ASP A 161 -16.60 8.42 -6.74
CA ASP A 161 -17.67 9.20 -6.10
C ASP A 161 -18.29 8.42 -4.92
N LYS A 162 -18.42 7.10 -5.06
CA LYS A 162 -18.82 6.21 -3.96
C LYS A 162 -17.79 6.23 -2.83
N ASP A 163 -16.49 6.13 -3.15
CA ASP A 163 -15.41 6.18 -2.17
C ASP A 163 -15.41 7.51 -1.41
N LEU A 164 -15.45 8.65 -2.11
CA LEU A 164 -15.47 9.98 -1.49
C LEU A 164 -16.67 10.18 -0.55
N LYS A 165 -17.84 9.66 -0.93
CA LYS A 165 -19.02 9.69 -0.07
C LYS A 165 -18.80 8.85 1.19
N ASN A 166 -18.34 7.61 1.04
CA ASN A 166 -18.09 6.72 2.17
C ASN A 166 -17.04 7.28 3.12
N ILE A 167 -15.92 7.80 2.59
CA ILE A 167 -14.84 8.44 3.37
C ILE A 167 -15.41 9.58 4.23
N SER A 168 -16.23 10.45 3.63
CA SER A 168 -16.85 11.56 4.36
C SER A 168 -17.80 11.09 5.45
N THR A 169 -18.65 10.10 5.15
CA THR A 169 -19.59 9.52 6.12
C THR A 169 -18.85 8.84 7.28
N GLU A 170 -17.90 7.95 7.00
CA GLU A 170 -17.11 7.27 8.02
C GLU A 170 -16.33 8.25 8.90
N PHE A 171 -15.73 9.28 8.28
CA PHE A 171 -14.99 10.28 9.03
C PHE A 171 -15.87 11.02 10.03
N ASN A 172 -17.03 11.52 9.58
CA ASN A 172 -17.90 12.35 10.40
C ASN A 172 -18.66 11.54 11.45
N ASP A 173 -19.13 10.34 11.10
CA ASP A 173 -20.08 9.59 11.91
C ASP A 173 -19.40 8.55 12.81
N ILE A 174 -18.15 8.16 12.50
CA ILE A 174 -17.44 7.10 13.23
C ILE A 174 -16.09 7.59 13.78
N VAL A 175 -15.21 8.06 12.89
CA VAL A 175 -13.82 8.42 13.25
C VAL A 175 -13.78 9.63 14.19
N LEU A 176 -14.47 10.72 13.83
CA LEU A 176 -14.49 11.93 14.65
C LEU A 176 -15.08 11.67 16.06
N PRO A 177 -16.21 10.96 16.24
CA PRO A 177 -16.69 10.57 17.56
C PRO A 177 -15.68 9.76 18.36
N PHE A 178 -15.02 8.77 17.75
CA PHE A 178 -14.01 7.95 18.42
C PHE A 178 -12.81 8.80 18.90
N VAL A 179 -12.27 9.64 18.01
CA VAL A 179 -11.16 10.56 18.33
C VAL A 179 -11.53 11.50 19.47
N LYS A 180 -12.74 12.08 19.45
CA LYS A 180 -13.21 12.97 20.52
C LYS A 180 -13.33 12.24 21.86
N LYS A 181 -13.83 11.00 21.84
CA LYS A 181 -13.95 10.15 23.03
C LYS A 181 -12.58 9.85 23.65
N HIS A 182 -11.56 9.63 22.83
CA HIS A 182 -10.18 9.30 23.24
C HIS A 182 -9.20 10.47 22.99
N SER A 183 -9.66 11.69 23.25
CA SER A 183 -8.89 12.92 22.96
C SER A 183 -7.58 13.04 23.75
N ASP A 184 -7.45 12.31 24.86
CA ASP A 184 -6.22 12.13 25.62
C ASP A 184 -5.12 11.40 24.82
N LEU A 185 -5.51 10.50 23.92
CA LEU A 185 -4.57 9.73 23.08
C LEU A 185 -4.23 10.47 21.79
N PHE A 186 -5.23 11.04 21.13
CA PHE A 186 -5.03 11.74 19.86
C PHE A 186 -4.54 13.18 20.05
N GLY A 187 -4.59 13.73 21.27
CA GLY A 187 -4.08 15.06 21.60
C GLY A 187 -4.70 16.17 20.74
N GLU A 188 -3.91 17.21 20.48
CA GLU A 188 -4.27 18.28 19.53
C GLU A 188 -3.96 17.91 18.07
N CYS A 189 -3.68 16.63 17.74
CA CYS A 189 -3.42 16.25 16.35
C CYS A 189 -4.61 16.70 15.49
N SER A 190 -4.30 17.52 14.48
CA SER A 190 -5.27 18.09 13.55
C SER A 190 -5.77 17.02 12.57
N LEU A 191 -6.54 16.07 13.11
CA LEU A 191 -7.22 15.08 12.30
C LEU A 191 -8.26 15.81 11.45
N SER A 192 -8.01 15.82 10.15
CA SER A 192 -8.86 16.44 9.15
C SER A 192 -9.40 15.38 8.22
N LEU A 193 -10.52 15.69 7.56
CA LEU A 193 -11.07 14.83 6.51
C LEU A 193 -10.06 14.58 5.39
N GLU A 194 -9.24 15.59 5.05
CA GLU A 194 -8.17 15.44 4.06
C GLU A 194 -7.10 14.46 4.52
N PHE A 195 -6.68 14.51 5.78
CA PHE A 195 -5.71 13.54 6.32
C PHE A 195 -6.31 12.12 6.37
N TYR A 196 -7.57 11.97 6.77
CA TYR A 196 -8.26 10.66 6.73
C TYR A 196 -8.32 10.10 5.30
N LYS A 197 -8.67 10.95 4.32
CA LYS A 197 -8.66 10.59 2.90
C LYS A 197 -7.27 10.14 2.41
N GLN A 198 -6.20 10.78 2.87
CA GLN A 198 -4.82 10.35 2.57
C GLN A 198 -4.51 8.97 3.16
N MET A 199 -4.96 8.68 4.39
CA MET A 199 -4.79 7.35 4.99
C MET A 199 -5.62 6.29 4.25
N VAL A 200 -6.81 6.62 3.78
CA VAL A 200 -7.64 5.72 2.94
C VAL A 200 -6.92 5.40 1.64
N ALA A 201 -6.38 6.42 0.95
CA ALA A 201 -5.59 6.20 -0.26
C ALA A 201 -4.34 5.35 0.02
N PHE A 202 -3.70 5.53 1.18
CA PHE A 202 -2.53 4.74 1.57
C PHE A 202 -2.89 3.27 1.82
N VAL A 203 -3.96 2.99 2.59
CA VAL A 203 -4.47 1.63 2.78
C VAL A 203 -4.86 1.01 1.43
N MET A 204 -5.57 1.75 0.58
CA MET A 204 -6.01 1.27 -0.72
C MET A 204 -4.86 0.85 -1.63
N ALA A 205 -3.74 1.57 -1.60
CA ALA A 205 -2.60 1.33 -2.48
C ALA A 205 -1.51 0.40 -1.91
N TYR A 206 -1.44 0.21 -0.58
CA TYR A 206 -0.30 -0.48 0.06
C TYR A 206 -0.70 -1.55 1.08
N SER A 207 -1.99 -1.69 1.41
CA SER A 207 -2.42 -2.74 2.33
C SER A 207 -2.54 -4.10 1.64
N PHE A 208 -2.50 -5.15 2.45
CA PHE A 208 -2.73 -6.53 2.05
C PHE A 208 -3.93 -7.08 2.80
N THR A 209 -4.68 -7.94 2.14
CA THR A 209 -5.77 -8.70 2.74
C THR A 209 -5.41 -10.17 2.67
N GLU A 210 -5.55 -10.86 3.79
CA GLU A 210 -5.42 -12.32 3.81
C GLU A 210 -6.51 -12.96 2.95
N PRO A 211 -6.21 -14.07 2.24
CA PRO A 211 -7.26 -14.85 1.61
C PRO A 211 -8.30 -15.25 2.67
N PRO A 212 -9.61 -15.17 2.34
CA PRO A 212 -10.64 -15.65 3.24
C PRO A 212 -10.42 -17.15 3.49
N ASP A 213 -10.67 -17.58 4.71
CA ASP A 213 -10.79 -18.99 5.03
C ASP A 213 -12.16 -19.47 4.51
N ASP A 214 -12.19 -20.61 3.81
CA ASP A 214 -13.40 -21.16 3.18
C ASP A 214 -14.55 -21.37 4.19
N GLU A 215 -14.24 -21.40 5.49
CA GLU A 215 -15.21 -21.54 6.58
C GLU A 215 -15.90 -20.23 7.01
N PHE A 216 -15.39 -19.05 6.62
CA PHE A 216 -15.91 -17.74 7.06
C PHE A 216 -16.34 -16.87 5.86
N ASP A 217 -17.58 -16.36 5.91
CA ASP A 217 -18.18 -15.53 4.84
C ASP A 217 -17.64 -14.08 4.80
N ASP A 218 -16.96 -13.66 5.86
CA ASP A 218 -16.39 -12.31 5.96
C ASP A 218 -14.91 -12.31 5.50
N SER A 219 -14.60 -11.48 4.50
CA SER A 219 -13.22 -11.19 4.14
C SER A 219 -12.49 -10.59 5.35
N PRO A 220 -11.27 -11.05 5.67
CA PRO A 220 -10.49 -10.46 6.75
C PRO A 220 -10.19 -8.98 6.44
N PRO A 221 -10.02 -8.14 7.48
CA PRO A 221 -9.68 -6.73 7.28
C PRO A 221 -8.26 -6.59 6.70
N PRO A 222 -7.98 -5.49 5.98
CA PRO A 222 -6.65 -5.23 5.48
C PRO A 222 -5.64 -4.97 6.60
N MET A 223 -4.36 -5.07 6.27
CA MET A 223 -3.24 -4.73 7.13
C MET A 223 -2.09 -4.14 6.32
N MET A 224 -1.28 -3.29 6.96
CA MET A 224 -0.06 -2.81 6.33
C MET A 224 1.06 -3.81 6.63
N VAL A 225 1.80 -4.18 5.58
CA VAL A 225 2.84 -5.22 5.64
C VAL A 225 4.18 -4.57 5.30
N PRO A 226 4.89 -3.98 6.29
CA PRO A 226 6.19 -3.36 6.05
C PRO A 226 7.11 -4.31 5.29
N MET A 227 7.84 -3.78 4.31
CA MET A 227 8.75 -4.51 3.40
C MET A 227 8.04 -5.18 2.22
N ALA A 228 6.89 -5.82 2.40
CA ALA A 228 6.16 -6.40 1.28
C ALA A 228 5.55 -5.33 0.36
N ASP A 229 5.11 -4.21 0.93
CA ASP A 229 4.53 -3.07 0.23
C ASP A 229 5.55 -2.17 -0.49
N ILE A 230 6.86 -2.42 -0.30
CA ILE A 230 7.94 -1.76 -1.04
C ILE A 230 8.11 -2.38 -2.44
N LEU A 231 7.68 -3.63 -2.64
CA LEU A 231 7.81 -4.29 -3.94
C LEU A 231 6.78 -3.71 -4.91
N ASN A 232 7.27 -3.25 -6.06
CA ASN A 232 6.42 -2.78 -7.14
C ASN A 232 5.60 -3.91 -7.77
N HIS A 233 4.50 -3.54 -8.42
CA HIS A 233 3.66 -4.47 -9.17
C HIS A 233 3.89 -4.40 -10.68
N VAL A 234 3.89 -5.58 -11.30
CA VAL A 234 3.62 -5.75 -12.72
C VAL A 234 2.78 -7.01 -12.94
N ALA A 235 1.93 -7.04 -13.98
CA ALA A 235 1.13 -8.22 -14.32
C ALA A 235 1.99 -9.50 -14.54
N LYS A 236 3.22 -9.33 -15.05
CA LYS A 236 4.23 -10.39 -15.21
C LYS A 236 5.17 -10.47 -14.01
N ASN A 237 4.61 -10.52 -12.79
CA ASN A 237 5.37 -10.60 -11.55
C ASN A 237 6.25 -11.87 -11.45
N ASN A 238 7.17 -11.84 -10.50
CA ASN A 238 8.13 -12.91 -10.21
C ASN A 238 8.21 -13.24 -8.70
N ALA A 239 7.36 -12.62 -7.87
CA ALA A 239 7.23 -12.92 -6.45
C ALA A 239 5.77 -12.80 -5.98
N GLN A 240 5.45 -13.51 -4.90
CA GLN A 240 4.13 -13.46 -4.25
C GLN A 240 4.24 -13.59 -2.73
N LEU A 241 3.31 -12.95 -2.03
CA LEU A 241 3.19 -13.03 -0.58
C LEU A 241 2.41 -14.29 -0.19
N ALA A 242 2.99 -15.10 0.69
CA ALA A 242 2.36 -16.23 1.35
C ALA A 242 2.08 -15.88 2.82
N PHE A 243 0.91 -16.28 3.30
CA PHE A 243 0.47 -16.07 4.68
C PHE A 243 0.69 -17.36 5.47
N GLU A 244 1.52 -17.31 6.50
CA GLU A 244 1.76 -18.43 7.42
C GLU A 244 1.25 -18.06 8.82
N THR A 245 1.21 -19.03 9.72
CA THR A 245 0.66 -18.86 11.09
C THR A 245 1.41 -17.78 11.88
N ASP A 246 2.74 -17.78 11.83
CA ASP A 246 3.56 -16.90 12.68
C ASP A 246 4.14 -15.69 11.92
N ALA A 247 4.14 -15.74 10.59
CA ALA A 247 4.79 -14.76 9.75
C ALA A 247 4.20 -14.71 8.33
N LEU A 248 4.53 -13.66 7.60
CA LEU A 248 4.27 -13.52 6.17
C LEU A 248 5.58 -13.75 5.42
N LYS A 249 5.52 -14.41 4.27
CA LYS A 249 6.70 -14.81 3.51
C LYS A 249 6.58 -14.39 2.05
N MET A 250 7.54 -13.61 1.56
CA MET A 250 7.64 -13.30 0.14
C MET A 250 8.47 -14.39 -0.55
N VAL A 251 7.92 -15.02 -1.58
CA VAL A 251 8.53 -16.17 -2.27
C VAL A 251 8.62 -15.89 -3.76
N SER A 252 9.74 -16.25 -4.39
CA SER A 252 9.88 -16.16 -5.85
C SER A 252 8.95 -17.16 -6.54
N THR A 253 8.22 -16.71 -7.57
CA THR A 253 7.33 -17.56 -8.39
C THR A 253 8.00 -18.05 -9.67
N LYS A 254 9.18 -17.53 -9.98
CA LYS A 254 10.02 -17.86 -11.15
C LYS A 254 11.48 -17.58 -10.79
N THR A 255 12.42 -18.07 -11.59
CA THR A 255 13.82 -17.64 -11.49
C THR A 255 13.94 -16.13 -11.74
N ILE A 256 14.70 -15.43 -10.89
CA ILE A 256 15.01 -14.00 -10.98
C ILE A 256 16.52 -13.87 -11.16
N LYS A 257 16.96 -13.21 -12.23
CA LYS A 257 18.38 -13.04 -12.52
C LYS A 257 19.00 -11.91 -11.72
N LYS A 258 20.29 -12.03 -11.43
CA LYS A 258 21.06 -10.94 -10.82
C LYS A 258 20.83 -9.62 -11.56
N GLY A 259 20.48 -8.59 -10.80
CA GLY A 259 20.18 -7.24 -11.28
C GLY A 259 18.73 -7.00 -11.69
N GLU A 260 17.88 -8.03 -11.72
CA GLU A 260 16.45 -7.86 -11.97
C GLU A 260 15.72 -7.38 -10.71
N GLU A 261 14.72 -6.52 -10.92
CA GLU A 261 13.81 -6.11 -9.87
C GLU A 261 12.83 -7.25 -9.53
N ILE A 262 12.52 -7.33 -8.25
CA ILE A 262 11.57 -8.26 -7.66
C ILE A 262 10.22 -7.55 -7.64
N TYR A 263 9.27 -8.11 -8.38
CA TYR A 263 7.93 -7.60 -8.53
C TYR A 263 6.92 -8.49 -7.83
N ASN A 264 6.05 -7.87 -7.03
CA ASN A 264 4.92 -8.53 -6.40
C ASN A 264 3.69 -8.52 -7.33
N THR A 265 2.66 -9.26 -6.94
CA THR A 265 1.32 -9.20 -7.53
C THR A 265 0.36 -8.44 -6.61
N TYR A 266 -0.40 -7.50 -7.16
CA TYR A 266 -1.55 -6.87 -6.49
C TYR A 266 -2.85 -7.64 -6.76
N GLY A 267 -2.77 -8.78 -7.44
CA GLY A 267 -3.91 -9.58 -7.88
C GLY A 267 -4.15 -9.49 -9.38
N GLN A 268 -5.27 -10.06 -9.83
CA GLN A 268 -5.71 -10.04 -11.22
C GLN A 268 -6.56 -8.78 -11.44
N LEU A 269 -5.90 -7.66 -11.69
CA LEU A 269 -6.55 -6.34 -11.74
C LEU A 269 -6.57 -5.75 -13.15
N ALA A 270 -7.74 -5.28 -13.56
CA ALA A 270 -7.87 -4.49 -14.78
C ALA A 270 -7.32 -3.07 -14.62
N ASN A 271 -7.03 -2.38 -15.73
CA ASN A 271 -6.42 -1.05 -15.69
C ASN A 271 -7.29 -0.02 -14.99
N TRP A 272 -8.63 -0.14 -15.06
CA TRP A 272 -9.52 0.75 -14.34
C TRP A 272 -9.41 0.59 -12.82
N GLN A 273 -9.18 -0.64 -12.33
CA GLN A 273 -8.96 -0.95 -10.91
C GLN A 273 -7.56 -0.50 -10.47
N LEU A 274 -6.53 -0.74 -11.29
CA LEU A 274 -5.16 -0.27 -11.02
C LEU A 274 -5.15 1.26 -10.89
N LEU A 275 -5.84 1.96 -11.78
CA LEU A 275 -5.91 3.41 -11.74
C LEU A 275 -6.67 3.90 -10.50
N GLN A 276 -7.83 3.30 -10.20
CA GLN A 276 -8.63 3.68 -9.04
C GLN A 276 -7.86 3.48 -7.73
N MET A 277 -7.25 2.30 -7.55
CA MET A 277 -6.70 1.88 -6.26
C MET A 277 -5.23 2.26 -6.05
N TYR A 278 -4.44 2.33 -7.11
CA TYR A 278 -2.99 2.53 -7.04
C TYR A 278 -2.49 3.75 -7.82
N GLY A 279 -3.35 4.43 -8.57
CA GLY A 279 -2.98 5.64 -9.31
C GLY A 279 -2.05 5.40 -10.50
N PHE A 280 -2.07 4.20 -11.09
CA PHE A 280 -1.35 3.90 -12.33
C PHE A 280 -2.13 2.93 -13.21
N ALA A 281 -1.75 2.84 -14.49
CA ALA A 281 -2.23 1.81 -15.39
C ALA A 281 -1.05 1.22 -16.17
N GLU A 282 -1.19 -0.02 -16.63
CA GLU A 282 -0.19 -0.67 -17.46
C GLU A 282 -0.49 -0.43 -18.94
N GLN A 283 0.54 -0.05 -19.70
CA GLN A 283 0.42 0.18 -21.14
C GLN A 283 -0.04 -1.10 -21.86
N PHE A 284 -0.88 -0.96 -22.88
CA PHE A 284 -1.19 -2.07 -23.79
C PHE A 284 0.08 -2.56 -24.51
N PRO A 285 0.32 -3.88 -24.65
CA PRO A 285 -0.53 -5.02 -24.27
C PRO A 285 -0.10 -5.69 -22.94
N ASN A 286 0.49 -4.94 -22.00
CA ASN A 286 1.15 -5.53 -20.83
C ASN A 286 0.17 -6.06 -19.77
N ASN A 287 -0.97 -5.40 -19.57
CA ASN A 287 -2.00 -5.91 -18.66
C ASN A 287 -2.86 -6.99 -19.35
N HIS A 288 -2.50 -8.26 -19.14
CA HIS A 288 -3.29 -9.39 -19.66
C HIS A 288 -4.54 -9.70 -18.82
N TYR A 289 -4.75 -9.02 -17.69
CA TYR A 289 -5.96 -9.10 -16.86
C TYR A 289 -6.92 -7.93 -17.12
N ASP A 290 -6.68 -7.13 -18.16
CA ASP A 290 -7.55 -5.99 -18.46
C ASP A 290 -8.96 -6.45 -18.84
N THR A 291 -9.97 -5.77 -18.31
CA THR A 291 -11.38 -6.12 -18.50
C THR A 291 -12.22 -4.87 -18.74
N VAL A 292 -13.38 -5.08 -19.37
CA VAL A 292 -14.43 -4.07 -19.55
C VAL A 292 -15.74 -4.61 -19.01
N SER A 293 -16.51 -3.77 -18.35
CA SER A 293 -17.86 -4.10 -17.87
C SER A 293 -18.89 -3.69 -18.92
N PHE A 294 -19.91 -4.52 -19.14
CA PHE A 294 -21.02 -4.28 -20.07
C PHE A 294 -22.34 -4.08 -19.33
#